data_AF-A0A2H6NEE5-F1
#
_entry.id   AF-A0A2H6NEE5-F1
#
_cell.length_a   1.000
_cell.length_b   1.000
_cell.length_c   1.000
_cell.angle_alpha   90.00
_cell.angle_beta   90.00
_cell.angle_gamma   90.00
#
_symmetry.space_group_name_H-M   'P 1'
#
loop_
_entity.id
_entity.type
_entity.pdbx_description
1 polymer ?
#
loop_
_entity_poly.entity_id
_entity_poly.type
_entity_poly.pdbx_seq_one_letter_code
_entity_poly.pdbx_strand_id
1 'polypeptide(L)'
;LNLLFNDIMKLDTLQMVYRRAKEVMKHVKGTHIVAAVFKKKQVEKNAKNSIVTLKLCSKTRWAGVVISFESLLKNKEALQETVIVEDLKVPRSVRNTVLDQDVFWVQLQNSLKILKPIAAAITASESDSALLSEIPYLMTKIKT
;
A
#
# COMPACT_ATOMS: atom_id res chain seq x y z
N LEU A 1 18.94 8.94 -2.55
CA LEU A 1 17.84 7.95 -2.56
C LEU A 1 16.51 8.51 -2.06
N ASN A 2 16.46 9.17 -0.89
CA ASN A 2 15.25 9.84 -0.41
C ASN A 2 14.64 10.82 -1.45
N LEU A 3 15.48 11.64 -2.09
CA LEU A 3 15.03 12.55 -3.16
C LEU A 3 14.43 11.79 -4.36
N LEU A 4 15.10 10.74 -4.84
CA LEU A 4 14.60 9.88 -5.91
C LEU A 4 13.23 9.28 -5.58
N PHE A 5 13.05 8.77 -4.36
CA PHE A 5 11.75 8.26 -3.91
C PHE A 5 10.68 9.36 -3.94
N ASN A 6 11.01 10.55 -3.42
CA ASN A 6 10.09 11.68 -3.40
C ASN A 6 9.73 12.16 -4.80
N ASP A 7 10.67 12.18 -5.75
CA ASP A 7 10.42 12.59 -7.13
C ASP A 7 9.57 11.57 -7.88
N ILE A 8 9.82 10.27 -7.68
CA ILE A 8 8.95 9.20 -8.19
C ILE A 8 7.53 9.36 -7.63
N MET A 9 7.37 9.65 -6.34
CA MET A 9 6.05 9.89 -5.74
C MET A 9 5.34 11.14 -6.26
N LYS A 10 6.05 12.07 -6.94
CA LYS A 10 5.43 13.24 -7.58
C LYS A 10 4.83 12.90 -8.95
N LEU A 11 5.23 11.81 -9.59
CA LEU A 11 4.67 11.37 -10.87
C LEU A 11 3.14 11.23 -10.76
N ASP A 12 2.41 11.77 -11.74
CA ASP A 12 0.94 11.84 -11.70
C ASP A 12 0.30 10.45 -11.57
N THR A 13 0.88 9.46 -12.24
CA THR A 13 0.45 8.05 -12.16
C THR A 13 0.53 7.53 -10.73
N LEU A 14 1.65 7.76 -10.03
CA LEU A 14 1.82 7.34 -8.63
C LEU A 14 0.99 8.17 -7.66
N GLN A 15 0.85 9.47 -7.90
CA GLN A 15 -0.06 10.30 -7.11
C GLN A 15 -1.51 9.80 -7.23
N MET A 16 -1.93 9.38 -8.42
CA MET A 16 -3.28 8.84 -8.64
C MET A 16 -3.48 7.54 -7.86
N VAL A 17 -2.56 6.59 -7.96
CA VAL A 17 -2.59 5.32 -7.20
C VAL A 17 -2.60 5.61 -5.70
N TYR A 18 -1.74 6.50 -5.24
CA TYR A 18 -1.67 6.89 -3.83
C TYR A 18 -2.98 7.51 -3.32
N ARG A 19 -3.60 8.41 -4.07
CA ARG A 19 -4.87 9.05 -3.70
C ARG A 19 -6.00 8.02 -3.60
N ARG A 20 -6.12 7.14 -4.59
CA ARG A 20 -7.11 6.05 -4.60
C ARG A 20 -6.90 5.09 -3.44
N ALA A 21 -5.67 4.63 -3.22
CA ALA A 21 -5.33 3.77 -2.08
C ALA A 21 -5.68 4.45 -0.75
N LYS A 22 -5.32 5.72 -0.59
CA LYS A 22 -5.63 6.49 0.63
C LYS A 22 -7.14 6.66 0.85
N GLU A 23 -7.91 6.91 -0.21
CA GLU A 23 -9.37 7.01 -0.14
C GLU A 23 -10.01 5.70 0.36
N VAL A 24 -9.62 4.57 -0.25
CA VAL A 24 -10.07 3.23 0.17
C VAL A 24 -9.75 2.99 1.65
N MET A 25 -8.50 3.19 2.05
CA MET A 25 -8.08 2.96 3.44
C MET A 25 -8.81 3.87 4.42
N LYS A 26 -8.97 5.15 4.08
CA LYS A 26 -9.65 6.14 4.93
C LYS A 26 -11.11 5.78 5.11
N HIS A 27 -11.79 5.35 4.04
CA HIS A 27 -13.19 5.00 4.12
C HIS A 27 -13.42 3.74 4.98
N VAL A 28 -12.64 2.69 4.73
CA VAL A 28 -12.76 1.41 5.45
C VAL A 28 -12.48 1.60 6.95
N LYS A 29 -11.48 2.41 7.31
CA LYS A 29 -11.17 2.68 8.72
C LYS A 29 -12.05 3.74 9.37
N GLY A 30 -12.55 4.70 8.60
CA GLY A 30 -13.30 5.84 9.12
C GLY A 30 -14.74 5.49 9.49
N THR A 31 -15.31 4.44 8.90
CA THR A 31 -16.69 4.02 9.16
C THR A 31 -16.70 2.81 10.08
N HIS A 32 -17.17 2.97 11.31
CA HIS A 32 -17.16 1.90 12.32
C HIS A 32 -17.79 0.58 11.84
N ILE A 33 -18.92 0.68 11.13
CA ILE A 33 -19.64 -0.48 10.59
C ILE A 33 -18.79 -1.20 9.52
N VAL A 34 -18.23 -0.44 8.57
CA VAL A 34 -17.37 -1.01 7.50
C VAL A 34 -16.11 -1.63 8.11
N ALA A 35 -15.49 -0.98 9.10
CA ALA A 35 -14.30 -1.49 9.78
C ALA A 35 -14.58 -2.81 10.51
N ALA A 36 -15.75 -2.94 11.14
CA ALA A 36 -16.17 -4.16 11.83
C ALA A 36 -16.40 -5.32 10.85
N VAL A 37 -17.13 -5.07 9.75
CA VAL A 37 -17.36 -6.08 8.70
C VAL A 37 -16.03 -6.48 8.05
N PHE A 38 -15.19 -5.51 7.72
CA PHE A 38 -13.85 -5.77 7.19
C PHE A 38 -13.03 -6.66 8.11
N LYS A 39 -13.00 -6.37 9.42
CA LYS A 39 -12.28 -7.19 10.40
C LYS A 39 -12.80 -8.62 10.46
N LYS A 40 -14.13 -8.82 10.38
CA LYS A 40 -14.73 -10.15 10.28
C LYS A 40 -14.25 -10.88 9.02
N LYS A 41 -14.28 -10.22 7.86
CA LYS A 41 -13.78 -10.74 6.58
C LYS A 41 -12.30 -11.06 6.59
N GLN A 42 -11.48 -10.26 7.27
CA GLN A 42 -10.05 -10.56 7.44
C GLN A 42 -9.81 -11.87 8.20
N VAL A 43 -10.59 -12.15 9.25
CA VAL A 43 -10.50 -13.39 10.04
C VAL A 43 -11.00 -14.59 9.25
N GLU A 44 -12.04 -14.43 8.43
CA GLU A 44 -12.56 -15.50 7.56
C GLU A 44 -11.54 -15.93 6.49
N LYS A 45 -10.75 -14.98 5.96
CA LYS A 45 -9.82 -15.24 4.85
C LYS A 45 -8.39 -15.57 5.27
N ASN A 46 -7.95 -15.11 6.43
CA ASN A 46 -6.60 -15.33 6.89
C ASN A 46 -6.59 -16.28 8.09
N ALA A 47 -5.59 -17.16 8.16
CA ALA A 47 -5.28 -17.83 9.42
C ALA A 47 -5.10 -16.77 10.52
N LYS A 48 -5.56 -17.04 11.75
CA LYS A 48 -5.56 -16.06 12.86
C LYS A 48 -4.22 -15.32 13.06
N ASN A 49 -3.10 -15.96 12.72
CA ASN A 49 -1.74 -15.41 12.87
C ASN A 49 -1.21 -14.67 11.62
N SER A 50 -1.98 -14.60 10.53
CA SER A 50 -1.62 -13.96 9.26
C SER A 50 -2.38 -12.66 8.99
N ILE A 51 -3.19 -12.19 9.95
CA ILE A 51 -3.99 -10.99 9.78
C ILE A 51 -3.07 -9.76 9.76
N VAL A 52 -2.97 -9.12 8.59
CA VAL A 52 -2.25 -7.86 8.45
C VAL A 52 -3.20 -6.68 8.61
N THR A 53 -2.98 -5.88 9.64
CA THR A 53 -3.74 -4.64 9.84
C THR A 53 -3.53 -3.69 8.66
N LEU A 54 -4.62 -3.09 8.17
CA LEU A 54 -4.55 -2.01 7.17
C LEU A 54 -3.77 -0.82 7.74
N LYS A 55 -2.69 -0.39 7.10
CA LYS A 55 -1.85 0.71 7.57
C LYS A 55 -2.12 1.97 6.74
N LEU A 56 -2.53 3.05 7.39
CA LEU A 56 -2.87 4.30 6.71
C LEU A 56 -1.63 4.93 6.09
N CYS A 57 -1.78 5.41 4.86
CA CYS A 57 -0.72 6.10 4.14
C CYS A 57 -0.29 7.37 4.91
N SER A 58 0.93 7.38 5.44
CA SER A 58 1.59 8.59 5.93
C SER A 58 2.47 9.16 4.81
N LYS A 59 2.32 10.47 4.52
CA LYS A 59 3.16 11.16 3.51
C LYS A 59 4.59 11.40 3.99
N THR A 60 4.83 11.36 5.30
CA THR A 60 6.04 11.90 5.93
C THR A 60 7.26 10.98 5.82
N ARG A 61 7.11 9.70 5.45
CA ARG A 61 8.23 8.77 5.25
C ARG A 61 7.94 7.81 4.12
N TRP A 62 8.95 7.56 3.27
CA TRP A 62 8.91 6.57 2.18
C TRP A 62 8.42 5.20 2.65
N ALA A 63 8.86 4.78 3.85
CA ALA A 63 8.46 3.53 4.48
C ALA A 63 6.94 3.44 4.67
N GLY A 64 6.31 4.55 5.05
CA GLY A 64 4.87 4.62 5.27
C GLY A 64 4.09 4.28 4.02
N VAL A 65 4.50 4.78 2.85
CA VAL A 65 3.84 4.49 1.57
C VAL A 65 3.96 3.02 1.20
N VAL A 66 5.18 2.46 1.25
CA VAL A 66 5.43 1.06 0.89
C VAL A 66 4.66 0.12 1.81
N ILE A 67 4.77 0.33 3.13
CA ILE A 67 4.08 -0.46 4.14
C ILE A 67 2.56 -0.40 3.95
N SER A 68 2.02 0.78 3.63
CA SER A 68 0.60 0.97 3.35
C SER A 68 0.15 0.21 2.12
N PHE A 69 0.86 0.31 1.00
CA PHE A 69 0.52 -0.40 -0.24
C PHE A 69 0.61 -1.92 -0.04
N GLU A 70 1.64 -2.41 0.65
CA GLU A 70 1.75 -3.83 1.00
C GLU A 70 0.59 -4.29 1.87
N SER A 71 0.21 -3.51 2.88
CA SER A 71 -0.96 -3.83 3.71
C SER A 71 -2.26 -3.85 2.92
N LEU A 72 -2.39 -3.00 1.89
CA LEU A 72 -3.58 -2.96 1.05
C LEU A 72 -3.67 -4.21 0.16
N LEU A 73 -2.57 -4.60 -0.49
CA LEU A 73 -2.50 -5.82 -1.30
C LEU A 73 -2.82 -7.07 -0.49
N LYS A 74 -2.24 -7.21 0.71
CA LYS A 74 -2.50 -8.35 1.59
C LYS A 74 -3.96 -8.43 2.05
N ASN A 75 -4.71 -7.33 1.96
CA ASN A 75 -6.11 -7.27 2.33
C ASN A 75 -7.06 -7.19 1.13
N LYS A 76 -6.57 -7.39 -0.10
CA LYS A 76 -7.36 -7.27 -1.33
C LYS A 76 -8.66 -8.05 -1.26
N GLU A 77 -8.61 -9.35 -0.96
CA GLU A 77 -9.79 -10.22 -0.94
C GLU A 77 -10.81 -9.80 0.13
N ALA A 78 -10.33 -9.54 1.36
CA ALA A 78 -11.19 -9.11 2.45
C ALA A 78 -11.85 -7.75 2.15
N LEU A 79 -11.16 -6.83 1.48
CA LEU A 79 -11.71 -5.57 1.02
C LEU A 79 -12.79 -5.77 -0.05
N GLN A 80 -12.52 -6.65 -1.03
CA GLN A 80 -13.47 -6.96 -2.11
C GLN A 80 -14.77 -7.55 -1.58
N GLU A 81 -14.71 -8.49 -0.64
CA GLU A 81 -15.93 -9.01 -0.01
C GLU A 81 -16.65 -7.97 0.84
N THR A 82 -15.90 -7.11 1.52
CA THR A 82 -16.50 -6.05 2.35
C THR A 82 -17.32 -5.09 1.50
N VAL A 83 -16.81 -4.64 0.35
CA VAL A 83 -17.50 -3.63 -0.47
C VAL A 83 -18.71 -4.18 -1.24
N ILE A 84 -18.85 -5.51 -1.34
CA ILE A 84 -19.99 -6.21 -1.98
C ILE A 84 -21.20 -6.28 -1.04
N VAL A 85 -21.02 -6.21 0.27
CA VAL A 85 -22.13 -6.24 1.23
C VAL A 85 -23.06 -5.04 0.98
N GLU A 86 -24.31 -5.31 0.58
CA GLU A 86 -25.27 -4.31 0.12
C GLU A 86 -25.66 -3.32 1.22
N ASP A 87 -25.72 -3.77 2.47
CA ASP A 87 -26.09 -2.95 3.64
C ASP A 87 -25.00 -1.94 4.05
N LEU A 88 -23.79 -2.02 3.48
CA LEU A 88 -22.73 -1.08 3.77
C LEU A 88 -22.82 0.15 2.87
N LYS A 89 -22.92 1.33 3.50
CA LYS A 89 -22.86 2.65 2.84
C LYS A 89 -21.43 2.97 2.35
N VAL A 90 -20.94 2.18 1.40
CA VAL A 90 -19.65 2.39 0.73
C VAL A 90 -19.84 3.30 -0.49
N PRO A 91 -19.10 4.42 -0.62
CA PRO A 91 -19.12 5.27 -1.80
C PRO A 91 -18.84 4.49 -3.07
N ARG A 92 -19.53 4.85 -4.17
CA ARG A 92 -19.31 4.22 -5.49
C ARG A 92 -17.86 4.34 -5.95
N SER A 93 -17.17 5.44 -5.65
CA SER A 93 -15.74 5.64 -5.97
C SER A 93 -14.86 4.56 -5.34
N VAL A 94 -15.04 4.31 -4.03
CA VAL A 94 -14.31 3.31 -3.26
C VAL A 94 -14.66 1.91 -3.74
N ARG A 95 -15.94 1.61 -3.94
CA ARG A 95 -16.40 0.31 -4.45
C ARG A 95 -15.79 0.00 -5.82
N ASN A 96 -15.86 0.94 -6.76
CA ASN A 96 -15.30 0.77 -8.10
C ASN A 96 -13.78 0.58 -8.04
N THR A 97 -13.08 1.34 -7.21
CA THR A 97 -11.61 1.20 -7.05
C THR A 97 -11.22 -0.18 -6.51
N VAL A 98 -11.95 -0.69 -5.52
CA VAL A 98 -11.66 -1.99 -4.90
C VAL A 98 -12.01 -3.16 -5.82
N LEU A 99 -13.08 -3.04 -6.61
CA LEU A 99 -13.53 -4.08 -7.53
C LEU A 99 -12.84 -4.05 -8.91
N ASP A 100 -12.12 -2.98 -9.23
CA ASP A 100 -11.28 -2.85 -10.43
C ASP A 100 -10.06 -3.79 -10.37
N GLN A 101 -10.23 -5.01 -10.91
CA GLN A 101 -9.20 -6.06 -10.90
C GLN A 101 -7.98 -5.71 -11.76
N ASP A 102 -8.21 -5.07 -12.90
CA ASP A 102 -7.24 -5.00 -13.99
C ASP A 102 -6.40 -3.73 -13.97
N VAL A 103 -6.92 -2.62 -13.43
CA VAL A 103 -6.22 -1.34 -13.45
C VAL A 103 -5.66 -1.00 -12.08
N PHE A 104 -6.52 -0.77 -11.07
CA PHE A 104 -6.06 -0.30 -9.76
C PHE A 104 -5.05 -1.25 -9.08
N TRP A 105 -5.37 -2.54 -8.96
CA TRP A 105 -4.50 -3.49 -8.26
C TRP A 105 -3.17 -3.73 -8.99
N VAL A 106 -3.21 -3.78 -10.32
CA VAL A 106 -2.01 -3.92 -11.16
C VAL A 106 -1.12 -2.69 -11.03
N GLN A 107 -1.70 -1.48 -11.09
CA GLN A 107 -0.97 -0.24 -10.88
C GLN A 107 -0.36 -0.18 -9.48
N LEU A 108 -1.10 -0.58 -8.44
CA LEU A 108 -0.59 -0.65 -7.07
C LEU A 108 0.59 -1.63 -6.93
N GLN A 109 0.49 -2.80 -7.55
CA GLN A 109 1.55 -3.80 -7.55
C GLN A 109 2.80 -3.32 -8.30
N ASN A 110 2.62 -2.70 -9.46
CA ASN A 110 3.72 -2.12 -10.24
C ASN A 110 4.39 -0.95 -9.50
N SER A 111 3.59 -0.12 -8.83
CA SER A 111 4.10 0.94 -7.94
C SER A 111 5.02 0.36 -6.87
N LEU A 112 4.59 -0.74 -6.22
CA LEU A 112 5.41 -1.41 -5.21
C LEU A 112 6.68 -2.02 -5.76
N LYS A 113 6.67 -2.59 -6.97
CA LYS A 113 7.88 -3.13 -7.61
C LYS A 113 8.97 -2.07 -7.77
N ILE A 114 8.58 -0.82 -8.02
CA ILE A 114 9.52 0.32 -8.15
C ILE A 114 9.91 0.86 -6.77
N LEU A 115 8.94 1.10 -5.89
CA LEU A 115 9.18 1.78 -4.62
C LEU A 115 9.92 0.92 -3.60
N LYS A 116 9.70 -0.40 -3.60
CA LYS A 116 10.27 -1.34 -2.63
C LYS A 116 11.80 -1.45 -2.67
N PRO A 117 12.47 -1.63 -3.83
CA PRO A 117 13.93 -1.66 -3.88
C PRO A 117 14.56 -0.34 -3.46
N ILE A 118 13.95 0.79 -3.83
CA ILE A 118 14.41 2.13 -3.42
C ILE A 118 14.29 2.29 -1.91
N ALA A 119 13.14 1.91 -1.33
CA ALA A 119 12.92 1.93 0.10
C ALA A 119 13.94 1.05 0.85
N ALA A 120 14.18 -0.17 0.38
CA ALA A 120 15.17 -1.08 0.97
C ALA A 120 16.60 -0.50 0.92
N ALA A 121 16.97 0.14 -0.19
CA ALA A 121 18.26 0.80 -0.33
C ALA A 121 18.39 2.02 0.60
N ILE A 122 17.31 2.79 0.82
CA ILE A 122 17.29 3.86 1.84
C ILE A 122 17.50 3.27 3.23
N THR A 123 16.72 2.25 3.62
CA THR A 123 16.87 1.57 4.92
C THR A 123 18.29 1.09 5.16
N ALA A 124 18.88 0.43 4.17
CA ALA A 124 20.24 -0.09 4.27
C ALA A 124 21.28 1.02 4.39
N SER A 125 21.12 2.11 3.64
CA SER A 125 22.05 3.24 3.67
C SER A 125 21.95 4.08 4.95
N GLU A 126 20.79 4.10 5.59
CA GLU A 126 20.54 4.83 6.86
C GLU A 126 20.76 3.95 8.09
N SER A 127 21.22 2.70 7.93
CA SER A 127 21.50 1.79 9.02
C SER A 127 22.78 2.17 9.76
N ASP A 128 22.81 1.96 11.09
CA ASP A 128 24.00 2.16 11.91
C ASP A 128 25.19 1.28 11.48
N SER A 129 24.93 0.20 10.74
CA SER A 129 25.96 -0.71 10.20
C SER A 129 26.30 -0.44 8.73
N ALA A 130 25.82 0.64 8.13
CA ALA A 130 25.99 0.91 6.70
C ALA A 130 27.46 1.23 6.37
N LEU A 131 28.01 0.58 5.34
CA LEU A 131 29.35 0.89 4.83
C LEU A 131 29.25 1.71 3.54
N LEU A 132 30.10 2.74 3.40
CA LEU A 132 30.14 3.56 2.18
C LEU A 132 30.44 2.72 0.92
N SER A 133 31.23 1.66 1.07
CA SER A 133 31.56 0.71 0.00
C SER A 133 30.36 -0.09 -0.52
N GLU A 134 29.26 -0.18 0.23
CA GLU A 134 28.04 -0.91 -0.17
C GLU A 134 27.13 -0.08 -1.07
N ILE A 135 27.29 1.25 -1.10
CA ILE A 135 26.43 2.16 -1.86
C ILE A 135 26.37 1.81 -3.36
N PRO A 136 27.48 1.52 -4.07
CA PRO A 136 27.41 1.10 -5.47
C PRO A 136 26.55 -0.16 -5.68
N TYR A 137 26.61 -1.13 -4.76
CA TYR A 137 25.84 -2.37 -4.82
C TYR A 137 24.36 -2.15 -4.49
N LEU A 138 24.03 -1.24 -3.59
CA LEU A 138 22.63 -0.83 -3.35
C LEU A 138 22.03 -0.15 -4.58
N MET A 139 22.82 0.66 -5.31
CA MET A 139 22.37 1.33 -6.53
C MET A 139 22.11 0.36 -7.69
N THR A 140 22.88 -0.74 -7.80
CA THR A 140 22.61 -1.77 -8.83
C THR A 140 21.30 -2.51 -8.58
N LYS A 141 20.89 -2.70 -7.32
CA LYS A 141 19.60 -3.32 -6.96
C LYS A 141 18.37 -2.46 -7.28
N ILE A 142 18.56 -1.16 -7.51
CA ILE A 142 17.49 -0.25 -7.92
C ILE A 142 17.27 -0.28 -9.44
N LYS A 143 18.30 -0.68 -10.22
CA LYS A 143 18.15 -0.84 -11.67
C LYS A 143 17.10 -1.92 -11.93
N THR A 144 15.98 -1.46 -12.50
CA THR A 144 14.85 -2.28 -12.93
C THR A 144 15.14 -2.87 -14.29
#